data_AF-A0A800ANP0-F1
#
_entry.id   AF-A0A800ANP0-F1
#
_cell.length_a   1.000
_cell.length_b   1.000
_cell.length_c   1.000
_cell.angle_alpha   90.00
_cell.angle_beta   90.00
_cell.angle_gamma   90.00
#
_symmetry.space_group_name_H-M   'P 1'
#
loop_
_entity.id
_entity.type
_entity.pdbx_description
1 polymer ?
#
loop_
_entity_poly.entity_id
_entity_poly.type
_entity_poly.pdbx_seq_one_letter_code
_entity_poly.pdbx_strand_id
1 'polypeptide(L)'
;LERLRLSTTASLLHHEDVIVIASVSANYGLGSPDDYRSIVLKLVTGEEHNQKALLLKLVDMGYKRNDEFFDRGDFRVTGEVIDIYPAYSEEFALRLEFAEFSEYIEDNLMIISGCCVTAGLSIGGKKFIDANYIKHFIETDNAHLSDIGARFIEIDKRIFVKSVNPFFTDNPFLENDEILYIDNEPIQSIDKFLQNILFSPQNRVIDFEILRGNQLVEISVETSILKGGGFLSDTFLENIGVWLDESLFVTNVHKESAFAKKGLRNSYRLLSINGENLKNEDEIRKFLSSLKADIPNKFNFLFKLKEKELKIELTSNKKYFKNIKKNEMGSFGNFSFGSLTTGSNMGTGDFDFSGNWNGTFKDDKNDTFYDIYNSIPLAEYLSY
;
A
#
# COMPACT_ATOMS: atom_id res chain seq x y z
N LEU A 1 -37.89 -4.52 -29.88
CA LEU A 1 -39.13 -3.84 -29.44
C LEU A 1 -40.03 -3.45 -30.62
N GLU A 2 -39.49 -2.82 -31.67
CA GLU A 2 -40.30 -2.32 -32.80
C GLU A 2 -40.96 -3.42 -33.66
N ARG A 3 -40.31 -4.57 -33.87
CA ARG A 3 -40.96 -5.74 -34.49
C ARG A 3 -42.14 -6.27 -33.65
N LEU A 4 -42.02 -6.23 -32.32
CA LEU A 4 -43.13 -6.59 -31.43
C LEU A 4 -44.23 -5.53 -31.50
N ARG A 5 -43.89 -4.24 -31.54
CA ARG A 5 -44.88 -3.16 -31.77
C ARG A 5 -45.59 -3.36 -33.10
N LEU A 6 -44.88 -3.60 -34.21
CA LEU A 6 -45.48 -3.82 -35.52
C LEU A 6 -46.35 -5.08 -35.54
N SER A 7 -45.91 -6.16 -34.88
CA SER A 7 -46.68 -7.40 -34.74
C SER A 7 -47.94 -7.17 -33.91
N THR A 8 -47.85 -6.41 -32.81
CA THR A 8 -48.99 -6.05 -31.96
C THR A 8 -49.97 -5.15 -32.71
N THR A 9 -49.49 -4.17 -33.47
CA THR A 9 -50.31 -3.30 -34.31
C THR A 9 -50.99 -4.10 -35.43
N ALA A 10 -50.28 -5.03 -36.07
CA ALA A 10 -50.87 -5.90 -37.09
C ALA A 10 -51.94 -6.84 -36.50
N SER A 11 -51.69 -7.42 -35.32
CA SER A 11 -52.68 -8.26 -34.63
C SER A 11 -53.92 -7.47 -34.23
N LEU A 12 -53.78 -6.25 -33.68
CA LEU A 12 -54.89 -5.35 -33.33
C LEU A 12 -55.73 -4.94 -34.55
N LEU A 13 -55.12 -4.83 -35.74
CA LEU A 13 -55.82 -4.44 -36.96
C LEU A 13 -56.55 -5.59 -37.67
N HIS A 14 -56.23 -6.84 -37.32
CA HIS A 14 -56.80 -8.03 -37.99
C HIS A 14 -57.70 -8.88 -37.11
N HIS A 15 -57.67 -8.68 -35.80
CA HIS A 15 -58.48 -9.44 -34.86
C HIS A 15 -59.07 -8.50 -33.80
N GLU A 16 -60.37 -8.61 -33.55
CA GLU A 16 -61.05 -7.84 -32.50
C GLU A 16 -60.71 -8.35 -31.09
N ASP A 17 -60.29 -9.62 -30.98
CA ASP A 17 -60.07 -10.32 -29.71
C ASP A 17 -58.57 -10.37 -29.30
N VAL A 18 -57.90 -9.22 -29.25
CA VAL A 18 -56.45 -9.14 -28.93
C VAL A 18 -56.20 -8.47 -27.60
N ILE A 19 -55.47 -9.16 -26.71
CA ILE A 19 -54.99 -8.61 -25.44
C ILE A 19 -53.50 -8.23 -25.59
N VAL A 20 -53.18 -6.96 -25.37
CA VAL A 20 -51.81 -6.43 -25.40
C VAL A 20 -51.29 -6.28 -23.97
N ILE A 21 -50.15 -6.90 -23.68
CA ILE A 21 -49.46 -6.77 -22.39
C ILE A 21 -48.19 -5.97 -22.63
N ALA A 22 -48.14 -4.73 -22.13
CA ALA A 22 -46.98 -3.84 -22.25
C ALA A 22 -46.47 -3.43 -20.86
N SER A 23 -45.15 -3.42 -20.65
CA SER A 23 -44.55 -2.78 -19.47
C SER A 23 -44.52 -1.26 -19.66
N VAL A 24 -44.76 -0.51 -18.59
CA VAL A 24 -44.89 0.96 -18.55
C VAL A 24 -43.73 1.70 -19.26
N SER A 25 -42.53 1.12 -19.29
CA SER A 25 -41.35 1.63 -20.00
C SER A 25 -41.49 1.70 -21.53
N ALA A 26 -42.50 1.06 -22.13
CA ALA A 26 -42.72 1.05 -23.58
C ALA A 26 -43.63 2.17 -24.10
N ASN A 27 -44.29 2.94 -23.21
CA ASN A 27 -45.35 3.88 -23.60
C ASN A 27 -45.14 5.34 -23.17
N TYR A 28 -44.15 5.62 -22.32
CA TYR A 28 -43.78 6.98 -21.96
C TYR A 28 -42.57 7.43 -22.79
N GLY A 29 -42.72 8.57 -23.47
CA GLY A 29 -41.62 9.23 -24.15
C GLY A 29 -40.56 9.61 -23.14
N LEU A 30 -39.53 8.77 -23.00
CA LEU A 30 -38.18 9.29 -22.81
C LEU A 30 -38.05 10.39 -23.86
N GLY A 31 -37.81 11.64 -23.44
CA GLY A 31 -37.63 12.78 -24.34
C GLY A 31 -36.47 12.55 -25.32
N SER A 32 -35.80 13.61 -25.77
CA SER A 32 -34.54 13.33 -26.47
C SER A 32 -33.63 12.52 -25.53
N PRO A 33 -32.90 11.50 -26.01
CA PRO A 33 -31.93 10.76 -25.18
C PRO A 33 -30.96 11.70 -24.46
N ASP A 34 -30.71 12.88 -25.03
CA ASP A 34 -29.87 13.91 -24.46
C ASP A 34 -30.54 14.63 -23.27
N ASP A 35 -31.85 14.90 -23.33
CA ASP A 35 -32.62 15.41 -22.19
C ASP A 35 -32.63 14.39 -21.05
N TYR A 36 -32.83 13.12 -21.35
CA TYR A 36 -32.79 12.07 -20.33
C TYR A 36 -31.41 11.95 -19.68
N ARG A 37 -30.33 11.93 -20.49
CA ARG A 37 -28.95 11.93 -19.98
C ARG A 37 -28.64 13.16 -19.13
N SER A 38 -29.22 14.31 -19.46
CA SER A 38 -29.01 15.55 -18.71
C SER A 38 -29.62 15.48 -17.30
N ILE A 39 -30.62 14.62 -17.08
CA ILE A 39 -31.33 14.47 -15.80
C ILE A 39 -30.72 13.34 -14.94
N VAL A 40 -30.03 12.37 -15.53
CA VAL A 40 -29.42 11.25 -14.79
C VAL A 40 -28.27 11.74 -13.89
N LEU A 41 -28.36 11.43 -12.60
CA LEU A 41 -27.25 11.55 -11.65
C LEU A 41 -26.35 10.32 -11.76
N LYS A 42 -25.11 10.54 -12.22
CA LYS A 42 -24.06 9.52 -12.21
C LYS A 42 -23.24 9.66 -10.93
N LEU A 43 -23.11 8.56 -10.20
CA LEU A 43 -22.29 8.48 -8.99
C LEU A 43 -21.19 7.46 -9.23
N VAL A 44 -19.95 7.85 -8.94
CA VAL A 44 -18.78 6.97 -9.02
C VAL A 44 -18.06 7.03 -7.68
N THR A 45 -17.79 5.87 -7.10
CA THR A 45 -17.03 5.78 -5.84
C THR A 45 -15.66 6.45 -6.01
N GLY A 46 -15.33 7.38 -5.11
CA GLY A 46 -14.06 8.11 -5.13
C GLY A 46 -14.05 9.41 -5.93
N GLU A 47 -15.14 9.78 -6.62
CA GLU A 47 -15.27 11.12 -7.21
C GLU A 47 -15.69 12.15 -6.16
N GLU A 48 -15.03 13.32 -6.16
CA GLU A 48 -15.43 14.44 -5.32
C GLU A 48 -16.76 15.02 -5.82
N HIS A 49 -17.77 14.99 -4.95
CA HIS A 49 -19.07 15.58 -5.22
C HIS A 49 -19.38 16.67 -4.20
N ASN A 50 -19.80 17.84 -4.69
CA ASN A 50 -20.35 18.86 -3.81
C ASN A 50 -21.73 18.38 -3.30
N GLN A 51 -21.84 18.12 -1.99
CA GLN A 51 -23.04 17.59 -1.35
C GLN A 51 -24.29 18.41 -1.70
N LYS A 52 -24.21 19.75 -1.62
CA LYS A 52 -25.33 20.66 -1.90
C LYS A 52 -25.79 20.57 -3.36
N ALA A 53 -24.86 20.49 -4.31
CA ALA A 53 -25.19 20.35 -5.72
C ALA A 53 -25.88 19.00 -6.02
N LEU A 54 -25.46 17.93 -5.35
CA LEU A 54 -26.07 16.60 -5.48
C LEU A 54 -27.49 16.56 -4.92
N LEU A 55 -27.74 17.20 -3.78
CA LEU A 55 -29.09 17.32 -3.22
C LEU A 55 -30.03 18.10 -4.15
N LEU A 56 -29.57 19.20 -4.74
CA LEU A 56 -30.35 19.94 -5.74
C LEU A 56 -30.65 19.06 -6.96
N LYS A 57 -29.67 18.27 -7.41
CA LYS A 57 -29.85 17.35 -8.53
C LYS A 57 -30.88 16.26 -8.25
N LEU A 58 -30.95 15.73 -7.02
CA LEU A 58 -31.97 14.75 -6.62
C LEU A 58 -33.37 15.36 -6.65
N VAL A 59 -33.52 16.61 -6.21
CA VAL A 59 -34.78 17.36 -6.31
C VAL A 59 -35.16 17.60 -7.77
N ASP A 60 -34.21 17.97 -8.63
CA ASP A 60 -34.43 18.12 -10.08
C ASP A 60 -34.85 16.81 -10.77
N MET A 61 -34.39 15.67 -10.25
CA MET A 61 -34.80 14.33 -10.69
C MET A 61 -36.18 13.91 -10.17
N GLY A 62 -36.82 14.74 -9.33
CA GLY A 62 -38.15 14.49 -8.78
C GLY A 62 -38.17 13.74 -7.45
N TYR A 63 -37.02 13.56 -6.78
CA TYR A 63 -37.00 12.97 -5.44
C TYR A 63 -37.41 13.99 -4.37
N LYS A 64 -38.04 13.51 -3.31
CA LYS A 64 -38.49 14.35 -2.19
C LYS A 64 -37.62 14.13 -0.96
N ARG A 65 -37.25 15.22 -0.27
CA ARG A 65 -36.58 15.09 1.02
C ARG A 65 -37.59 14.70 2.11
N ASN A 66 -37.32 13.61 2.81
CA ASN A 66 -38.16 13.13 3.90
C ASN A 66 -37.31 12.47 4.98
N ASP A 67 -36.99 13.24 6.03
CA ASP A 67 -36.11 12.79 7.10
C ASP A 67 -36.84 11.90 8.14
N GLU A 68 -38.19 11.92 8.16
CA GLU A 68 -39.01 11.14 9.10
C GLU A 68 -39.47 9.79 8.53
N PHE A 69 -39.85 9.75 7.25
CA PHE A 69 -40.38 8.56 6.60
C PHE A 69 -39.60 8.26 5.32
N PHE A 70 -38.90 7.13 5.27
CA PHE A 70 -38.01 6.81 4.16
C PHE A 70 -38.64 5.76 3.24
N ASP A 71 -39.27 6.24 2.15
CA ASP A 71 -39.98 5.43 1.16
C ASP A 71 -39.46 5.70 -0.27
N ARG A 72 -39.94 4.95 -1.26
CA ARG A 72 -39.52 5.04 -2.66
C ARG A 72 -39.66 6.46 -3.21
N GLY A 73 -38.59 6.96 -3.83
CA GLY A 73 -38.55 8.32 -4.36
C GLY A 73 -38.24 9.37 -3.30
N ASP A 74 -38.02 8.98 -2.04
CA ASP A 74 -37.53 9.87 -1.00
C ASP A 74 -36.01 9.77 -0.82
N PHE A 75 -35.42 10.85 -0.31
CA PHE A 75 -34.06 10.86 0.24
C PHE A 75 -34.05 11.54 1.59
N ARG A 76 -33.08 11.18 2.45
CA ARG A 76 -32.85 11.83 3.74
C ARG A 76 -31.38 12.16 3.93
N VAL A 77 -31.12 13.16 4.77
CA VAL A 77 -29.76 13.65 5.01
C VAL A 77 -29.47 13.66 6.50
N THR A 78 -28.37 13.04 6.91
CA THR A 78 -27.90 13.03 8.30
C THR A 78 -26.41 13.36 8.31
N GLY A 79 -26.07 14.64 8.53
CA GLY A 79 -24.70 15.14 8.45
C GLY A 79 -24.11 14.90 7.06
N GLU A 80 -23.04 14.11 7.03
CA GLU A 80 -22.34 13.72 5.81
C GLU A 80 -22.92 12.47 5.12
N VAL A 81 -24.03 11.94 5.62
CA VAL A 81 -24.68 10.75 5.06
C VAL A 81 -25.96 11.14 4.31
N ILE A 82 -26.10 10.68 3.08
CA ILE A 82 -27.31 10.81 2.27
C ILE A 82 -27.84 9.41 1.96
N ASP A 83 -29.04 9.10 2.44
CA ASP A 83 -29.76 7.88 2.05
C ASP A 83 -30.76 8.23 0.94
N ILE A 84 -30.75 7.47 -0.15
CA ILE A 84 -31.62 7.64 -1.32
C ILE A 84 -32.37 6.33 -1.56
N TYR A 85 -33.69 6.37 -1.62
CA TYR A 85 -34.50 5.20 -1.98
C TYR A 85 -34.88 5.29 -3.46
N PRO A 86 -34.23 4.55 -4.38
CA PRO A 86 -34.49 4.69 -5.80
C PRO A 86 -35.94 4.41 -6.14
N ALA A 87 -36.57 5.28 -6.93
CA ALA A 87 -38.01 5.17 -7.25
C ALA A 87 -38.38 3.85 -7.98
N TYR A 88 -37.41 3.20 -8.62
CA TYR A 88 -37.58 1.92 -9.33
C TYR A 88 -37.23 0.69 -8.48
N SER A 89 -36.62 0.89 -7.31
CA SER A 89 -36.14 -0.21 -6.46
C SER A 89 -37.26 -0.66 -5.52
N GLU A 90 -37.40 -1.96 -5.33
CA GLU A 90 -38.36 -2.53 -4.37
C GLU A 90 -37.70 -3.05 -3.09
N GLU A 91 -36.38 -3.27 -3.12
CA GLU A 91 -35.69 -4.09 -2.13
C GLU A 91 -34.47 -3.40 -1.51
N PHE A 92 -33.94 -2.36 -2.15
CA PHE A 92 -32.70 -1.72 -1.72
C PHE A 92 -32.75 -0.20 -1.79
N ALA A 93 -32.06 0.43 -0.85
CA ALA A 93 -31.75 1.86 -0.84
C ALA A 93 -30.23 2.07 -0.96
N LEU A 94 -29.84 3.25 -1.42
CA LEU A 94 -28.45 3.66 -1.56
C LEU A 94 -28.07 4.55 -0.37
N ARG A 95 -26.86 4.35 0.18
CA ARG A 95 -26.26 5.23 1.18
C ARG A 95 -24.99 5.84 0.60
N LEU A 96 -24.89 7.16 0.66
CA LEU A 96 -23.71 7.93 0.27
C LEU A 96 -23.11 8.56 1.52
N GLU A 97 -21.80 8.40 1.73
CA GLU A 97 -21.08 8.94 2.89
C GLU A 97 -19.96 9.87 2.41
N PHE A 98 -19.97 11.13 2.88
CA PHE A 98 -19.04 12.19 2.52
C PHE A 98 -18.04 12.44 3.67
N ALA A 99 -17.01 11.60 3.81
CA ALA A 99 -16.04 11.82 4.89
C ALA A 99 -15.01 12.92 4.52
N GLU A 100 -15.10 14.09 5.15
CA GLU A 100 -13.98 15.06 5.25
C GLU A 100 -13.49 15.11 6.70
N PHE A 101 -12.18 14.96 6.91
CA PHE A 101 -11.56 15.00 8.24
C PHE A 101 -11.26 16.46 8.65
N SER A 102 -11.80 16.90 9.79
CA SER A 102 -11.82 18.32 10.22
C SER A 102 -10.71 18.75 11.18
N GLU A 103 -9.80 17.86 11.58
CA GLU A 103 -8.76 18.15 12.58
C GLU A 103 -7.37 17.73 12.12
N TYR A 104 -6.35 18.38 12.71
CA TYR A 104 -4.98 17.90 12.65
C TYR A 104 -4.89 16.58 13.40
N ILE A 105 -4.74 15.49 12.66
CA ILE A 105 -4.56 14.14 13.20
C ILE A 105 -3.22 14.11 13.93
N GLU A 106 -3.22 13.70 15.20
CA GLU A 106 -1.98 13.45 15.94
C GLU A 106 -1.08 12.47 15.19
N ASP A 107 0.23 12.60 15.37
CA ASP A 107 1.22 11.83 14.62
C ASP A 107 1.10 10.32 14.85
N ASN A 108 0.27 9.78 15.76
CA ASN A 108 0.05 8.33 15.83
C ASN A 108 -1.40 8.01 16.23
N LEU A 109 -2.28 7.75 15.25
CA LEU A 109 -3.71 7.46 15.49
C LEU A 109 -4.08 6.06 14.98
N MET A 110 -4.77 5.27 15.80
CA MET A 110 -5.32 3.98 15.37
C MET A 110 -6.69 4.18 14.72
N ILE A 111 -6.88 3.68 13.49
CA ILE A 111 -8.17 3.74 12.79
C ILE A 111 -8.95 2.45 13.04
N ILE A 112 -10.09 2.59 13.73
CA ILE A 112 -11.02 1.49 14.00
C ILE A 112 -12.32 1.80 13.26
N SER A 113 -12.77 0.90 12.37
CA SER A 113 -14.10 1.04 11.76
C SER A 113 -15.19 0.68 12.79
N GLY A 114 -16.35 1.34 12.71
CA GLY A 114 -17.44 1.26 13.71
C GLY A 114 -18.00 -0.15 14.01
N CYS A 115 -17.54 -1.18 13.29
CA CYS A 115 -17.82 -2.59 13.58
C CYS A 115 -16.50 -3.39 13.71
N CYS A 116 -15.77 -3.15 14.79
CA CYS A 116 -14.76 -4.05 15.37
C CYS A 116 -13.54 -4.46 14.52
N VAL A 117 -13.26 -3.82 13.38
CA VAL A 117 -12.05 -4.11 12.59
C VAL A 117 -11.11 -2.92 12.63
N THR A 118 -9.91 -3.14 13.18
CA THR A 118 -8.78 -2.22 13.04
C THR A 118 -8.40 -2.17 11.56
N ALA A 119 -8.50 -0.99 10.95
CA ALA A 119 -8.05 -0.80 9.57
C ALA A 119 -6.52 -0.70 9.53
N GLY A 120 -5.93 -0.12 10.56
CA GLY A 120 -4.49 0.06 10.67
C GLY A 120 -4.08 1.11 11.69
N LEU A 121 -2.81 1.47 11.67
CA LEU A 121 -2.16 2.43 12.57
C LEU A 121 -1.55 3.57 11.74
N SER A 122 -2.08 4.78 11.87
CA SER A 122 -1.44 6.00 11.39
C SER A 122 -0.20 6.28 12.25
N ILE A 123 0.87 6.73 11.62
CA ILE A 123 2.13 7.12 12.28
C ILE A 123 2.61 8.52 11.86
N GLY A 124 1.67 9.35 11.40
CA GLY A 124 1.91 10.78 11.23
C GLY A 124 2.51 11.11 9.88
N GLY A 125 2.53 12.38 9.50
CA GLY A 125 3.06 12.80 8.19
C GLY A 125 2.37 12.13 6.98
N LYS A 126 1.08 11.76 7.10
CA LYS A 126 0.28 10.98 6.11
C LYS A 126 0.73 9.52 5.92
N LYS A 127 1.44 8.94 6.88
CA LYS A 127 1.94 7.56 6.84
C LYS A 127 1.00 6.61 7.61
N PHE A 128 0.80 5.40 7.09
CA PHE A 128 -0.18 4.43 7.61
C PHE A 128 0.35 2.99 7.55
N ILE A 129 0.08 2.18 8.58
CA ILE A 129 0.32 0.74 8.68
C ILE A 129 -1.02 0.02 8.57
N ASP A 130 -1.20 -0.82 7.58
CA ASP A 130 -2.42 -1.59 7.33
C ASP A 130 -2.46 -2.76 8.31
N ALA A 131 -3.65 -3.07 8.78
CA ALA A 131 -3.85 -4.10 9.79
C ALA A 131 -3.30 -5.47 9.39
N ASN A 132 -3.21 -5.80 8.10
CA ASN A 132 -2.62 -7.05 7.64
C ASN A 132 -1.13 -7.15 7.97
N TYR A 133 -0.39 -6.03 7.90
CA TYR A 133 1.01 -5.99 8.31
C TYR A 133 1.14 -6.15 9.82
N ILE A 134 0.31 -5.45 10.59
CA ILE A 134 0.28 -5.59 12.06
C ILE A 134 0.01 -7.05 12.44
N LYS A 135 -1.00 -7.66 11.80
CA LYS A 135 -1.41 -9.04 12.01
C LYS A 135 -0.29 -10.03 11.70
N HIS A 136 0.42 -9.87 10.57
CA HIS A 136 1.58 -10.71 10.22
C HIS A 136 2.64 -10.74 11.33
N PHE A 137 2.90 -9.59 11.96
CA PHE A 137 3.89 -9.47 13.03
C PHE A 137 3.41 -10.01 14.38
N ILE A 138 2.11 -9.98 14.64
CA ILE A 138 1.51 -10.55 15.85
C ILE A 138 1.43 -12.08 15.75
N GLU A 139 1.11 -12.62 14.57
CA GLU A 139 0.82 -14.05 14.37
C GLU A 139 2.06 -14.90 14.07
N THR A 140 3.18 -14.29 13.68
CA THR A 140 4.39 -15.00 13.27
C THR A 140 5.51 -14.87 14.30
N ASP A 141 5.96 -15.98 14.87
CA ASP A 141 7.19 -16.02 15.68
C ASP A 141 8.39 -15.64 14.80
N ASN A 142 9.16 -14.61 15.21
CA ASN A 142 10.25 -14.00 14.41
C ASN A 142 9.78 -13.44 13.05
N ALA A 143 8.66 -12.72 13.04
CA ALA A 143 8.16 -12.05 11.85
C ALA A 143 9.23 -11.20 11.13
N HIS A 144 9.35 -11.41 9.83
CA HIS A 144 10.14 -10.58 8.92
C HIS A 144 9.31 -10.28 7.66
N LEU A 145 9.77 -9.28 6.90
CA LEU A 145 9.30 -9.06 5.54
C LEU A 145 10.30 -9.63 4.55
N SER A 146 9.79 -10.23 3.49
CA SER A 146 10.58 -10.84 2.42
C SER A 146 10.71 -9.92 1.21
N ASP A 147 11.84 -10.04 0.50
CA ASP A 147 12.16 -9.33 -0.73
C ASP A 147 12.57 -10.35 -1.80
N ILE A 148 12.23 -10.02 -3.05
CA ILE A 148 12.64 -10.75 -4.25
C ILE A 148 13.59 -9.92 -5.14
N GLY A 149 13.97 -8.72 -4.67
CA GLY A 149 14.92 -7.85 -5.33
C GLY A 149 14.34 -7.11 -6.53
N ALA A 150 13.02 -6.95 -6.59
CA ALA A 150 12.35 -6.17 -7.61
C ALA A 150 11.36 -5.21 -6.94
N ARG A 151 11.05 -4.12 -7.62
CA ARG A 151 10.04 -3.13 -7.22
C ARG A 151 9.08 -2.97 -8.36
N PHE A 152 7.82 -2.75 -8.02
CA PHE A 152 6.72 -2.87 -8.95
C PHE A 152 5.92 -1.57 -8.99
N ILE A 153 5.21 -1.36 -10.08
CA ILE A 153 4.29 -0.24 -10.27
C ILE A 153 3.03 -0.76 -10.97
N GLU A 154 1.86 -0.27 -10.55
CA GLU A 154 0.61 -0.55 -11.23
C GLU A 154 0.33 0.55 -12.28
N ILE A 155 0.04 0.14 -13.51
CA ILE A 155 -0.38 1.03 -14.61
C ILE A 155 -1.56 0.36 -15.30
N ASP A 156 -2.71 1.04 -15.34
CA ASP A 156 -3.95 0.51 -15.93
C ASP A 156 -4.34 -0.88 -15.40
N LYS A 157 -4.26 -1.10 -14.07
CA LYS A 157 -4.53 -2.39 -13.40
C LYS A 157 -3.60 -3.55 -13.79
N ARG A 158 -2.45 -3.23 -14.39
CA ARG A 158 -1.40 -4.19 -14.73
C ARG A 158 -0.15 -3.86 -13.93
N ILE A 159 0.55 -4.89 -13.47
CA ILE A 159 1.73 -4.73 -12.63
C ILE A 159 2.99 -4.88 -13.48
N PHE A 160 3.87 -3.88 -13.40
CA PHE A 160 5.14 -3.88 -14.11
C PHE A 160 6.30 -3.79 -13.14
N VAL A 161 7.43 -4.39 -13.50
CA VAL A 161 8.70 -4.19 -12.80
C VAL A 161 9.21 -2.77 -13.07
N LYS A 162 9.20 -1.92 -12.02
CA LYS A 162 9.72 -0.54 -12.04
C LYS A 162 11.24 -0.50 -11.98
N SER A 163 11.83 -1.33 -11.13
CA SER A 163 13.28 -1.35 -10.91
C SER A 163 13.73 -2.66 -10.29
N VAL A 164 14.98 -3.05 -10.53
CA VAL A 164 15.54 -4.32 -10.07
C VAL A 164 16.82 -4.10 -9.30
N ASN A 165 16.97 -4.81 -8.19
CA ASN A 165 18.13 -4.75 -7.32
C ASN A 165 19.30 -5.53 -7.95
N PRO A 166 20.38 -4.86 -8.41
CA PRO A 166 21.52 -5.55 -9.02
C PRO A 166 22.33 -6.38 -8.01
N PHE A 167 22.14 -6.16 -6.70
CA PHE A 167 22.82 -6.88 -5.63
C PHE A 167 22.07 -8.12 -5.16
N PHE A 168 20.86 -8.34 -5.67
CA PHE A 168 20.09 -9.55 -5.38
C PHE A 168 20.63 -10.72 -6.21
N THR A 169 20.92 -11.83 -5.54
CA THR A 169 21.55 -12.99 -6.21
C THR A 169 20.53 -13.66 -7.13
N ASP A 170 20.94 -13.94 -8.37
CA ASP A 170 20.18 -14.69 -9.38
C ASP A 170 18.76 -14.14 -9.64
N ASN A 171 18.56 -12.83 -9.46
CA ASN A 171 17.29 -12.17 -9.73
C ASN A 171 16.94 -12.26 -11.24
N PRO A 172 15.78 -12.82 -11.63
CA PRO A 172 15.44 -13.08 -13.04
C PRO A 172 14.67 -11.94 -13.74
N PHE A 173 14.20 -10.93 -13.01
CA PHE A 173 13.33 -9.86 -13.53
C PHE A 173 14.08 -8.84 -14.40
N LEU A 174 13.42 -8.22 -15.36
CA LEU A 174 13.92 -7.07 -16.10
C LEU A 174 12.93 -5.92 -15.94
N GLU A 175 13.40 -4.68 -16.08
CA GLU A 175 12.50 -3.53 -16.10
C GLU A 175 11.47 -3.66 -17.22
N ASN A 176 10.23 -3.28 -16.91
CA ASN A 176 9.05 -3.38 -17.77
C ASN A 176 8.55 -4.81 -18.03
N ASP A 177 9.08 -5.83 -17.34
CA ASP A 177 8.38 -7.12 -17.28
C ASP A 177 6.99 -6.89 -16.65
N GLU A 178 5.94 -7.35 -17.34
CA GLU A 178 4.58 -7.35 -16.80
C GLU A 178 4.34 -8.65 -16.05
N ILE A 179 3.83 -8.57 -14.82
CA ILE A 179 3.57 -9.74 -13.99
C ILE A 179 2.12 -10.17 -14.22
N LEU A 180 1.93 -11.43 -14.59
CA LEU A 180 0.61 -11.99 -14.88
C LEU A 180 0.12 -12.92 -13.77
N TYR A 181 1.00 -13.81 -13.31
CA TYR A 181 0.71 -14.80 -12.29
C TYR A 181 1.82 -14.88 -11.24
N ILE A 182 1.42 -15.26 -10.03
CA ILE A 182 2.30 -15.61 -8.92
C ILE A 182 1.82 -16.94 -8.32
N ASP A 183 2.70 -17.94 -8.23
CA ASP A 183 2.36 -19.31 -7.78
C ASP A 183 1.14 -19.93 -8.51
N ASN A 184 1.02 -19.69 -9.82
CA ASN A 184 -0.11 -20.09 -10.68
C ASN A 184 -1.45 -19.38 -10.39
N GLU A 185 -1.47 -18.36 -9.53
CA GLU A 185 -2.66 -17.55 -9.24
C GLU A 185 -2.58 -16.20 -9.98
N PRO A 186 -3.65 -15.75 -10.64
CA PRO A 186 -3.66 -14.46 -11.33
C PRO A 186 -3.60 -13.33 -10.32
N ILE A 187 -2.91 -12.26 -10.69
CA ILE A 187 -2.82 -11.08 -9.83
C ILE A 187 -4.16 -10.34 -9.80
N GLN A 188 -4.64 -10.03 -8.59
CA GLN A 188 -5.89 -9.30 -8.36
C GLN A 188 -5.66 -7.79 -8.19
N SER A 189 -4.68 -7.42 -7.36
CA SER A 189 -4.25 -6.04 -7.10
C SER A 189 -2.78 -6.01 -6.71
N ILE A 190 -2.15 -4.83 -6.85
CA ILE A 190 -0.78 -4.61 -6.40
C ILE A 190 -0.58 -4.90 -4.92
N ASP A 191 -1.52 -4.53 -4.05
CA ASP A 191 -1.43 -4.79 -2.61
C ASP A 191 -1.38 -6.28 -2.29
N LYS A 192 -2.28 -7.07 -2.88
CA LYS A 192 -2.35 -8.51 -2.61
C LYS A 192 -1.11 -9.22 -3.15
N PHE A 193 -0.67 -8.81 -4.35
CA PHE A 193 0.56 -9.28 -4.95
C PHE A 193 1.77 -9.03 -4.05
N LEU A 194 1.91 -7.82 -3.52
CA LEU A 194 3.05 -7.45 -2.69
C LEU A 194 2.97 -8.10 -1.30
N GLN A 195 1.79 -8.24 -0.70
CA GLN A 195 1.61 -9.01 0.53
C GLN A 195 2.01 -10.48 0.36
N ASN A 196 1.68 -11.13 -0.77
CA ASN A 196 2.09 -12.51 -1.04
C ASN A 196 3.62 -12.65 -1.02
N ILE A 197 4.35 -11.64 -1.51
CA ILE A 197 5.82 -11.62 -1.48
C ILE A 197 6.32 -11.29 -0.07
N LEU A 198 5.84 -10.20 0.52
CA LEU A 198 6.33 -9.65 1.77
C LEU A 198 6.10 -10.59 2.96
N PHE A 199 4.97 -11.28 3.01
CA PHE A 199 4.64 -12.21 4.11
C PHE A 199 5.16 -13.63 3.85
N SER A 200 5.84 -13.87 2.71
CA SER A 200 6.43 -15.17 2.44
C SER A 200 7.56 -15.50 3.43
N PRO A 201 7.73 -16.77 3.83
CA PRO A 201 8.91 -17.22 4.56
C PRO A 201 10.20 -16.92 3.79
N GLN A 202 11.31 -16.76 4.52
CA GLN A 202 12.63 -16.60 3.91
C GLN A 202 13.06 -17.88 3.18
N ASN A 203 13.75 -17.76 2.06
CA ASN A 203 14.23 -18.85 1.22
C ASN A 203 13.12 -19.66 0.54
N ARG A 204 11.90 -19.10 0.47
CA ARG A 204 10.81 -19.68 -0.32
C ARG A 204 11.06 -19.38 -1.78
N VAL A 205 10.91 -20.37 -2.65
CA VAL A 205 10.87 -20.15 -4.09
C VAL A 205 9.45 -19.79 -4.48
N ILE A 206 9.29 -18.69 -5.21
CA ILE A 206 8.03 -18.21 -5.77
C ILE A 206 8.15 -18.27 -7.29
N ASP A 207 7.15 -18.85 -7.93
CA ASP A 207 7.07 -18.97 -9.39
C ASP A 207 6.22 -17.83 -9.96
N PHE A 208 6.67 -17.25 -11.08
CA PHE A 208 5.97 -16.18 -11.77
C PHE A 208 5.83 -16.51 -13.25
N GLU A 209 4.67 -16.17 -13.80
CA GLU A 209 4.49 -16.02 -15.24
C GLU A 209 4.49 -14.53 -15.57
N ILE A 210 5.36 -14.13 -16.48
CA ILE A 210 5.54 -12.74 -16.87
C ILE A 210 5.43 -12.57 -18.38
N LEU A 211 5.03 -11.37 -18.81
CA LEU A 211 5.14 -10.94 -20.19
C LEU A 211 6.36 -10.03 -20.33
N ARG A 212 7.36 -10.50 -21.08
CA ARG A 212 8.58 -9.76 -21.40
C ARG A 212 8.55 -9.32 -22.86
N GLY A 213 8.24 -8.05 -23.09
CA GLY A 213 7.92 -7.57 -24.43
C GLY A 213 6.67 -8.27 -24.96
N ASN A 214 6.82 -9.20 -25.92
CA ASN A 214 5.72 -9.99 -26.46
C ASN A 214 5.87 -11.51 -26.18
N GLN A 215 6.74 -11.89 -25.24
CA GLN A 215 7.00 -13.29 -24.91
C GLN A 215 6.55 -13.61 -23.49
N LEU A 216 5.80 -14.70 -23.34
CA LEU A 216 5.52 -15.30 -22.05
C LEU A 216 6.76 -16.02 -21.55
N VAL A 217 7.15 -15.73 -20.31
CA VAL A 217 8.33 -16.30 -19.66
C VAL A 217 7.94 -16.77 -18.27
N GLU A 218 8.33 -17.99 -17.93
CA GLU A 218 8.25 -18.52 -16.58
C GLU A 218 9.59 -18.27 -15.87
N ILE A 219 9.53 -17.69 -14.67
CA ILE A 219 10.71 -17.44 -13.84
C ILE A 219 10.43 -17.85 -12.39
N SER A 220 11.47 -18.27 -11.69
CA SER A 220 11.41 -18.59 -10.27
C SER A 220 12.42 -17.73 -9.51
N VAL A 221 12.05 -17.25 -8.33
CA VAL A 221 12.93 -16.44 -7.47
C VAL A 221 12.83 -16.89 -6.01
N GLU A 222 13.98 -16.99 -5.35
CA GLU A 222 14.07 -17.29 -3.92
C GLU A 222 13.93 -16.00 -3.10
N THR A 223 13.06 -15.99 -2.10
CA THR A 223 12.87 -14.87 -1.18
C THR A 223 14.05 -14.71 -0.23
N SER A 224 14.37 -13.46 0.11
CA SER A 224 15.34 -13.11 1.15
C SER A 224 14.75 -12.08 2.13
N ILE A 225 15.38 -11.84 3.27
CA ILE A 225 14.89 -10.82 4.20
C ILE A 225 15.04 -9.44 3.57
N LEU A 226 13.96 -8.66 3.57
CA LEU A 226 13.92 -7.27 3.17
C LEU A 226 14.80 -6.44 4.11
N LYS A 227 15.75 -5.67 3.56
CA LYS A 227 16.74 -4.88 4.31
C LYS A 227 16.49 -3.36 4.29
N GLY A 228 15.63 -2.91 3.41
CA GLY A 228 15.26 -1.51 3.19
C GLY A 228 13.82 -1.42 2.70
N GLY A 229 13.34 -0.21 2.41
CA GLY A 229 11.90 0.00 2.18
C GLY A 229 11.09 -0.03 3.46
N GLY A 230 9.81 0.28 3.37
CA GLY A 230 9.15 0.81 4.55
C GLY A 230 9.69 2.20 4.87
N PHE A 231 9.82 2.48 6.16
CA PHE A 231 10.41 3.71 6.72
C PHE A 231 11.92 3.79 6.57
N LEU A 232 12.53 2.72 6.09
CA LEU A 232 13.94 2.70 5.77
C LEU A 232 14.11 3.09 4.31
N SER A 233 15.23 3.72 3.99
CA SER A 233 15.61 3.97 2.60
C SER A 233 15.49 2.70 1.76
N ASP A 234 15.08 2.87 0.52
CA ASP A 234 14.96 1.77 -0.44
C ASP A 234 15.80 2.12 -1.68
N THR A 235 17.10 2.17 -1.47
CA THR A 235 18.07 2.52 -2.50
C THR A 235 18.76 1.31 -3.09
N PHE A 236 18.49 0.11 -2.58
CA PHE A 236 19.26 -1.12 -2.75
C PHE A 236 20.64 -1.11 -2.07
N LEU A 237 21.12 0.03 -1.59
CA LEU A 237 22.40 0.12 -0.88
C LEU A 237 22.34 -0.57 0.51
N GLU A 238 21.14 -0.82 1.01
CA GLU A 238 20.88 -1.51 2.27
C GLU A 238 21.38 -2.97 2.19
N ASN A 239 21.30 -3.57 1.00
CA ASN A 239 21.84 -4.91 0.73
C ASN A 239 23.37 -4.98 0.88
N ILE A 240 24.05 -3.83 0.73
CA ILE A 240 25.50 -3.68 0.89
C ILE A 240 25.88 -2.94 2.18
N GLY A 241 24.90 -2.69 3.04
CA GLY A 241 25.08 -2.24 4.42
C GLY A 241 25.13 -0.73 4.61
N VAL A 242 24.47 0.05 3.75
CA VAL A 242 24.32 1.50 3.91
C VAL A 242 22.85 1.88 3.83
N TRP A 243 22.37 2.62 4.84
CA TRP A 243 21.03 3.20 4.86
C TRP A 243 21.13 4.71 4.80
N LEU A 244 20.22 5.32 4.05
CA LEU A 244 20.16 6.76 3.84
C LEU A 244 18.86 7.33 4.43
N ASP A 245 18.76 8.65 4.51
CA ASP A 245 17.49 9.36 4.62
C ASP A 245 17.08 9.95 3.25
N GLU A 246 15.91 10.59 3.20
CA GLU A 246 15.39 11.23 1.98
C GLU A 246 16.33 12.31 1.40
N SER A 247 17.21 12.88 2.23
CA SER A 247 18.22 13.88 1.85
C SER A 247 19.59 13.26 1.49
N LEU A 248 19.66 11.93 1.42
CA LEU A 248 20.81 11.09 1.13
C LEU A 248 21.91 11.14 2.20
N PHE A 249 21.59 11.50 3.43
CA PHE A 249 22.50 11.35 4.56
C PHE A 249 22.47 9.93 5.08
N VAL A 250 23.64 9.40 5.39
CA VAL A 250 23.82 8.08 5.98
C VAL A 250 23.23 8.08 7.38
N THR A 251 22.19 7.29 7.56
CA THR A 251 21.50 7.06 8.84
C THR A 251 22.10 5.88 9.58
N ASN A 252 22.56 4.86 8.85
CA ASN A 252 23.20 3.69 9.42
C ASN A 252 24.21 3.05 8.46
N VAL A 253 25.24 2.41 9.02
CA VAL A 253 26.22 1.62 8.28
C VAL A 253 26.44 0.30 9.00
N HIS A 254 26.23 -0.81 8.31
CA HIS A 254 26.47 -2.13 8.89
C HIS A 254 27.95 -2.26 9.28
N LYS A 255 28.22 -2.63 10.55
CA LYS A 255 29.58 -2.62 11.14
C LYS A 255 30.60 -3.43 10.35
N GLU A 256 30.16 -4.53 9.73
CA GLU A 256 31.05 -5.43 8.99
C GLU A 256 31.15 -5.09 7.50
N SER A 257 30.36 -4.13 7.01
CA SER A 257 30.36 -3.72 5.62
C SER A 257 31.72 -3.18 5.19
N ALA A 258 31.99 -3.25 3.89
CA ALA A 258 33.17 -2.63 3.30
C ALA A 258 33.20 -1.11 3.52
N PHE A 259 32.03 -0.48 3.60
CA PHE A 259 31.89 0.95 3.89
C PHE A 259 32.37 1.30 5.30
N ALA A 260 31.92 0.55 6.31
CA ALA A 260 32.34 0.76 7.70
C ALA A 260 33.87 0.59 7.85
N LYS A 261 34.43 -0.45 7.21
CA LYS A 261 35.89 -0.72 7.18
C LYS A 261 36.69 0.39 6.49
N LYS A 262 36.08 1.08 5.51
CA LYS A 262 36.66 2.23 4.79
C LYS A 262 36.35 3.60 5.44
N GLY A 263 35.77 3.59 6.64
CA GLY A 263 35.59 4.80 7.45
C GLY A 263 34.28 5.55 7.25
N LEU A 264 33.31 5.00 6.52
CA LEU A 264 31.97 5.59 6.43
C LEU A 264 31.27 5.52 7.79
N ARG A 265 30.59 6.59 8.17
CA ARG A 265 29.83 6.73 9.42
C ARG A 265 28.54 7.49 9.13
N ASN A 266 27.66 7.59 10.13
CA ASN A 266 26.44 8.38 10.04
C ASN A 266 26.75 9.86 9.74
N SER A 267 25.77 10.56 9.19
CA SER A 267 25.83 11.98 8.79
C SER A 267 26.69 12.32 7.56
N TYR A 268 27.39 11.35 6.95
CA TYR A 268 27.93 11.54 5.61
C TYR A 268 26.79 11.61 4.60
N ARG A 269 26.84 12.55 3.67
CA ARG A 269 25.90 12.62 2.55
C ARG A 269 26.46 11.92 1.33
N LEU A 270 25.69 11.04 0.70
CA LEU A 270 26.03 10.48 -0.61
C LEU A 270 25.87 11.58 -1.67
N LEU A 271 26.90 11.80 -2.49
CA LEU A 271 26.88 12.78 -3.58
C LEU A 271 26.81 12.12 -4.95
N SER A 272 27.56 11.04 -5.15
CA SER A 272 27.60 10.37 -6.45
C SER A 272 27.98 8.90 -6.33
N ILE A 273 27.48 8.10 -7.27
CA ILE A 273 27.92 6.72 -7.51
C ILE A 273 28.49 6.66 -8.93
N ASN A 274 29.72 6.18 -9.08
CA ASN A 274 30.47 6.14 -10.34
C ASN A 274 30.57 7.49 -11.08
N GLY A 275 30.48 8.61 -10.35
CA GLY A 275 30.51 9.95 -10.91
C GLY A 275 29.14 10.52 -11.30
N GLU A 276 28.08 9.71 -11.29
CA GLU A 276 26.70 10.18 -11.50
C GLU A 276 26.19 10.90 -10.25
N ASN A 277 25.72 12.13 -10.42
CA ASN A 277 25.20 12.94 -9.33
C ASN A 277 23.72 12.60 -9.09
N LEU A 278 23.43 11.96 -7.95
CA LEU A 278 22.13 11.40 -7.62
C LEU A 278 21.50 12.22 -6.51
N LYS A 279 20.25 12.67 -6.71
CA LYS A 279 19.61 13.66 -5.83
C LYS A 279 18.61 13.07 -4.85
N ASN A 280 18.06 11.90 -5.16
CA ASN A 280 17.02 11.21 -4.39
C ASN A 280 17.14 9.69 -4.54
N GLU A 281 16.37 8.95 -3.74
CA GLU A 281 16.41 7.49 -3.73
C GLU A 281 15.98 6.85 -5.06
N ASP A 282 14.96 7.40 -5.73
CA ASP A 282 14.48 6.91 -7.02
C ASP A 282 15.56 7.00 -8.10
N GLU A 283 16.33 8.10 -8.15
CA GLU A 283 17.47 8.24 -9.06
C GLU A 283 18.57 7.21 -8.76
N ILE A 284 18.87 6.97 -7.48
CA ILE A 284 19.83 5.92 -7.08
C ILE A 284 19.35 4.55 -7.56
N ARG A 285 18.08 4.23 -7.29
CA ARG A 285 17.48 2.95 -7.64
C ARG A 285 17.47 2.73 -9.15
N LYS A 286 17.06 3.75 -9.92
CA LYS A 286 17.07 3.73 -11.39
C LYS A 286 18.47 3.55 -11.94
N PHE A 287 19.44 4.28 -11.39
CA PHE A 287 20.85 4.13 -11.77
C PHE A 287 21.34 2.69 -11.50
N LEU A 288 21.13 2.17 -10.29
CA LEU A 288 21.59 0.83 -9.93
C LEU A 288 20.88 -0.27 -10.73
N SER A 289 19.58 -0.12 -10.99
CA SER A 289 18.80 -1.04 -11.81
C SER A 289 19.31 -1.09 -13.25
N SER A 290 19.69 0.06 -13.83
CA SER A 290 20.26 0.13 -15.18
C SER A 290 21.58 -0.66 -15.32
N LEU A 291 22.31 -0.86 -14.22
CA LEU A 291 23.57 -1.62 -14.20
C LEU A 291 23.35 -3.13 -14.18
N LYS A 292 22.11 -3.63 -14.03
CA LYS A 292 21.87 -5.08 -13.88
C LYS A 292 22.45 -5.91 -15.03
N ALA A 293 22.35 -5.41 -16.26
CA ALA A 293 22.86 -6.11 -17.44
C ALA A 293 24.39 -6.14 -17.51
N ASP A 294 25.05 -5.08 -17.02
CA ASP A 294 26.51 -4.91 -17.04
C ASP A 294 27.00 -4.35 -15.70
N ILE A 295 26.96 -5.20 -14.66
CA ILE A 295 27.37 -4.78 -13.32
C ILE A 295 28.89 -4.51 -13.36
N PRO A 296 29.34 -3.27 -13.10
CA PRO A 296 30.73 -2.92 -13.23
C PRO A 296 31.57 -3.67 -12.18
N ASN A 297 32.81 -4.04 -12.54
CA ASN A 297 33.75 -4.69 -11.62
C ASN A 297 34.11 -3.83 -10.39
N LYS A 298 33.82 -2.53 -10.43
CA LYS A 298 34.10 -1.58 -9.36
C LYS A 298 32.97 -0.56 -9.25
N PHE A 299 32.62 -0.21 -8.01
CA PHE A 299 31.74 0.89 -7.67
C PHE A 299 32.51 1.96 -6.91
N ASN A 300 32.38 3.21 -7.32
CA ASN A 300 33.02 4.36 -6.71
C ASN A 300 31.96 5.26 -6.07
N PHE A 301 31.96 5.35 -4.75
CA PHE A 301 31.05 6.18 -4.00
C PHE A 301 31.77 7.45 -3.52
N LEU A 302 31.15 8.61 -3.71
CA LEU A 302 31.60 9.86 -3.15
C LEU A 302 30.65 10.29 -2.04
N PHE A 303 31.16 10.36 -0.82
CA PHE A 303 30.46 10.87 0.35
C PHE A 303 31.06 12.20 0.81
N LYS A 304 30.26 13.04 1.46
CA LYS A 304 30.71 14.31 2.03
C LYS A 304 30.19 14.48 3.45
N LEU A 305 31.08 14.87 4.35
CA LEU A 305 30.74 15.30 5.71
C LEU A 305 31.30 16.71 5.93
N LYS A 306 30.41 17.71 5.97
CA LYS A 306 30.80 19.14 6.00
C LYS A 306 31.73 19.47 4.83
N GLU A 307 32.98 19.85 5.09
CA GLU A 307 34.01 20.17 4.08
C GLU A 307 34.81 18.93 3.62
N LYS A 308 34.66 17.79 4.29
CA LYS A 308 35.49 16.59 4.04
C LYS A 308 34.82 15.65 3.07
N GLU A 309 35.52 15.33 1.98
CA GLU A 309 35.13 14.26 1.05
C GLU A 309 35.70 12.90 1.47
N LEU A 310 34.94 11.85 1.22
CA LEU A 310 35.33 10.46 1.41
C LEU A 310 34.99 9.66 0.16
N LYS A 311 36.02 9.16 -0.53
CA LYS A 311 35.89 8.30 -1.71
C LYS A 311 36.02 6.84 -1.31
N ILE A 312 35.03 6.03 -1.65
CA ILE A 312 34.98 4.59 -1.32
C ILE A 312 34.86 3.80 -2.62
N GLU A 313 35.93 3.08 -2.98
CA GLU A 313 35.88 2.10 -4.07
C GLU A 313 35.54 0.71 -3.52
N LEU A 314 34.52 0.05 -4.06
CA LEU A 314 34.17 -1.35 -3.79
C LEU A 314 34.39 -2.19 -5.04
N THR A 315 34.97 -3.38 -4.88
CA THR A 315 35.10 -4.34 -5.97
C THR A 315 33.86 -5.21 -6.05
N SER A 316 33.18 -5.17 -7.19
CA SER A 316 32.11 -6.08 -7.56
C SER A 316 32.72 -7.42 -7.93
N ASN A 317 33.08 -8.20 -6.93
CA ASN A 317 33.27 -9.62 -7.18
C ASN A 317 31.88 -10.25 -7.08
N LYS A 318 31.43 -11.05 -8.07
CA LYS A 318 30.16 -11.80 -7.95
C LYS A 318 30.05 -12.57 -6.62
N LYS A 319 31.20 -12.87 -5.96
CA LYS A 319 31.32 -13.41 -4.59
C LYS A 319 31.03 -12.43 -3.43
N TYR A 320 31.29 -11.13 -3.59
CA TYR A 320 31.05 -10.10 -2.55
C TYR A 320 29.55 -9.90 -2.30
N PHE A 321 28.75 -9.99 -3.36
CA PHE A 321 27.28 -9.95 -3.28
C PHE A 321 26.64 -11.32 -2.96
N LYS A 322 27.40 -12.43 -3.09
CA LYS A 322 26.97 -13.79 -2.70
C LYS A 322 27.24 -14.13 -1.23
N ASN A 323 28.03 -13.35 -0.50
CA ASN A 323 28.47 -13.68 0.86
C ASN A 323 28.13 -12.59 1.87
N ILE A 324 26.84 -12.46 2.18
CA ILE A 324 26.48 -12.41 3.60
C ILE A 324 26.03 -13.83 3.91
N LYS A 325 26.97 -14.65 4.41
CA LYS A 325 26.68 -16.05 4.72
C LYS A 325 25.61 -16.13 5.80
N LYS A 326 24.75 -17.13 5.60
CA LYS A 326 23.57 -17.60 6.32
C LYS A 326 23.71 -17.92 7.82
N ASN A 327 24.79 -17.56 8.51
CA ASN A 327 24.98 -17.84 9.94
C ASN A 327 25.77 -16.70 10.58
N GLU A 328 25.11 -15.92 11.43
CA GLU A 328 25.57 -14.84 12.34
C GLU A 328 24.64 -13.61 12.31
N MET A 329 23.33 -13.81 12.17
CA MET A 329 22.41 -13.05 13.02
C MET A 329 22.39 -13.79 14.35
N GLY A 330 23.07 -13.23 15.36
CA GLY A 330 22.92 -13.71 16.73
C GLY A 330 21.44 -13.84 17.03
N SER A 331 21.04 -14.92 17.69
CA SER A 331 19.67 -15.09 18.14
C SER A 331 19.23 -13.80 18.84
N PHE A 332 18.26 -13.10 18.29
CA PHE A 332 17.38 -12.32 19.14
C PHE A 332 16.79 -13.35 20.09
N GLY A 333 17.16 -13.25 21.36
CA GLY A 333 16.84 -14.24 22.36
C GLY A 333 15.34 -14.54 22.32
N ASN A 334 15.00 -15.83 22.38
CA ASN A 334 13.63 -16.29 22.62
C ASN A 334 13.01 -15.46 23.75
N PHE A 335 12.15 -14.51 23.41
CA PHE A 335 11.23 -13.93 24.39
C PHE A 335 10.09 -14.94 24.56
N SER A 336 10.29 -15.85 25.51
CA SER A 336 9.19 -16.59 26.12
C SER A 336 8.26 -15.56 26.76
N PHE A 337 7.06 -15.39 26.22
CA PHE A 337 5.97 -14.75 26.95
C PHE A 337 5.61 -15.67 28.13
N GLY A 338 6.22 -15.37 29.29
CA GLY A 338 5.81 -15.99 30.54
C GLY A 338 4.34 -15.69 30.79
N SER A 339 3.54 -16.75 30.93
CA SER A 339 2.13 -16.65 31.30
C SER A 339 1.98 -15.83 32.58
N LEU A 340 1.37 -14.65 32.50
CA LEU A 340 0.95 -13.92 33.70
C LEU A 340 -0.44 -14.42 34.10
N THR A 341 -0.43 -15.30 35.09
CA THR A 341 -1.58 -15.65 35.93
C THR A 341 -2.19 -14.40 36.54
N THR A 342 -3.52 -14.30 36.47
CA THR A 342 -4.36 -13.29 37.11
C THR A 342 -4.10 -13.23 38.62
N GLY A 343 -3.51 -12.13 39.08
CA GLY A 343 -3.37 -11.78 40.49
C GLY A 343 -4.08 -10.47 40.76
N SER A 344 -5.25 -10.57 41.38
CA SER A 344 -6.08 -9.48 41.89
C SER A 344 -5.32 -8.54 42.82
N ASN A 345 -5.30 -7.25 42.52
CA ASN A 345 -5.55 -6.19 43.51
C ASN A 345 -5.88 -4.87 42.81
N MET A 346 -7.11 -4.41 43.03
CA MET A 346 -7.60 -3.08 42.67
C MET A 346 -6.88 -2.01 43.49
N GLY A 347 -6.47 -0.94 42.82
CA GLY A 347 -6.16 0.36 43.41
C GLY A 347 -6.73 1.43 42.50
N THR A 348 -7.80 2.10 42.95
CA THR A 348 -8.47 3.21 42.28
C THR A 348 -7.55 4.43 42.20
N GLY A 349 -7.36 4.97 40.99
CA GLY A 349 -6.69 6.25 40.75
C GLY A 349 -7.25 6.88 39.49
N ASP A 350 -7.73 8.12 39.64
CA ASP A 350 -8.43 8.91 38.63
C ASP A 350 -7.57 9.13 37.36
N PHE A 351 -8.20 8.99 36.20
CA PHE A 351 -7.62 9.31 34.89
C PHE A 351 -7.73 10.82 34.67
N ASP A 352 -6.61 11.53 34.82
CA ASP A 352 -6.47 12.91 34.38
C ASP A 352 -5.78 12.92 33.00
N PHE A 353 -6.53 13.31 31.96
CA PHE A 353 -6.04 13.45 30.58
C PHE A 353 -5.22 14.75 30.44
N SER A 354 -4.10 14.83 31.14
CA SER A 354 -3.03 15.81 30.87
C SER A 354 -1.75 15.40 31.61
N GLY A 355 -0.96 14.51 31.03
CA GLY A 355 0.27 14.06 31.67
C GLY A 355 1.28 13.48 30.69
N ASN A 356 2.28 14.30 30.33
CA ASN A 356 3.54 13.81 29.77
C ASN A 356 4.08 12.65 30.61
N TRP A 357 4.25 11.49 30.02
CA TRP A 357 4.89 10.37 30.70
C TRP A 357 6.40 10.56 30.66
N ASN A 358 6.96 11.13 31.73
CA ASN A 358 8.38 11.01 32.09
C ASN A 358 8.53 9.85 33.08
N GLY A 359 8.44 8.61 32.58
CA GLY A 359 8.71 7.40 33.35
C GLY A 359 10.00 6.72 32.90
N THR A 360 11.07 6.83 33.68
CA THR A 360 12.30 6.05 33.48
C THR A 360 12.16 4.65 34.09
N PHE A 361 12.24 3.59 33.28
CA PHE A 361 12.49 2.24 33.78
C PHE A 361 13.98 2.06 34.07
N LYS A 362 14.32 1.73 35.31
CA LYS A 362 15.69 1.46 35.76
C LYS A 362 15.84 -0.04 35.98
N ASP A 363 16.72 -0.68 35.21
CA ASP A 363 17.19 -2.05 35.50
C ASP A 363 18.46 -1.93 36.35
N ASP A 364 18.40 -2.38 37.60
CA ASP A 364 19.44 -2.21 38.62
C ASP A 364 20.70 -3.09 38.41
N LYS A 365 20.95 -3.60 37.19
CA LYS A 365 22.11 -4.47 36.94
C LYS A 365 23.02 -4.12 35.77
N ASN A 366 22.69 -3.17 34.88
CA ASN A 366 23.52 -2.96 33.69
C ASN A 366 23.72 -1.54 33.16
N ASP A 367 23.27 -0.48 33.85
CA ASP A 367 23.60 0.94 33.52
C ASP A 367 23.55 1.31 32.01
N THR A 368 22.69 0.61 31.26
CA THR A 368 22.45 0.83 29.83
C THR A 368 21.05 1.38 29.67
N PHE A 369 20.96 2.60 29.15
CA PHE A 369 19.72 3.16 28.64
C PHE A 369 19.30 2.35 27.41
N TYR A 370 18.23 1.57 27.53
CA TYR A 370 17.57 0.97 26.38
C TYR A 370 16.50 1.95 25.90
N ASP A 371 16.82 2.72 24.87
CA ASP A 371 15.80 3.35 24.05
C ASP A 371 14.99 2.26 23.34
N ILE A 372 13.75 2.08 23.78
CA ILE A 372 12.74 1.21 23.15
C ILE A 372 12.37 1.71 21.73
N TYR A 373 12.97 2.82 21.28
CA TYR A 373 12.86 3.36 19.91
C TYR A 373 13.62 2.56 18.83
N ASN A 374 14.46 1.58 19.18
CA ASN A 374 15.38 0.96 18.21
C ASN A 374 14.97 -0.42 17.66
N SER A 375 13.72 -0.87 17.85
CA SER A 375 13.34 -2.23 17.44
C SER A 375 12.02 -2.37 16.66
N ILE A 376 11.41 -1.29 16.19
CA ILE A 376 10.26 -1.40 15.28
C ILE A 376 10.32 -0.25 14.26
N PRO A 377 10.55 -0.55 12.98
CA PRO A 377 9.98 0.27 11.92
C PRO A 377 9.27 -0.63 10.91
N LEU A 378 8.01 -0.94 11.23
CA LEU A 378 7.08 -1.59 10.34
C LEU A 378 6.03 -0.59 9.89
N ALA A 379 6.27 0.11 8.79
CA ALA A 379 5.30 0.60 7.80
C ALA A 379 6.05 1.33 6.70
N GLU A 380 5.30 1.81 5.71
CA GLU A 380 5.68 2.25 4.37
C GLU A 380 5.76 1.13 3.34
N TYR A 381 4.64 0.40 3.29
CA TYR A 381 4.22 -0.26 2.06
C TYR A 381 2.84 0.21 1.58
N LEU A 382 2.30 1.31 2.13
CA LEU A 382 0.85 1.62 2.07
C LEU A 382 0.56 3.04 1.61
N SER A 383 1.37 3.55 0.69
CA SER A 383 1.09 4.79 -0.03
C SER A 383 1.29 4.65 -1.54
N TYR A 384 0.88 3.50 -2.09
CA TYR A 384 0.50 3.39 -3.50
C TYR A 384 -0.97 2.99 -3.59
#